data_AF-A0A7L0JH96-F1
#
_entry.id   AF-A0A7L0JH96-F1
#
_cell.length_a   1.000
_cell.length_b   1.000
_cell.length_c   1.000
_cell.angle_alpha   90.00
_cell.angle_beta   90.00
_cell.angle_gamma   90.00
#
_symmetry.space_group_name_H-M   'P 1'
#
loop_
_entity.id
_entity.type
_entity.pdbx_description
1 polymer ?
#
loop_
_entity_poly.entity_id
_entity_poly.type
_entity_poly.pdbx_seq_one_letter_code
_entity_poly.pdbx_strand_id
1 'polypeptide(L)' 'VSCPQPVAEAWNEPCVTSCGDSRAVIYPPPVVITFPGPILSSCPQESVVGSSAPAALGASLARGGSYGYGGSF' A
#
# COMPACT_ATOMS: atom_id res chain seq x y z
N VAL A 1 -0.75 -42.60 -66.69
CA VAL A 1 -1.45 -42.42 -65.39
C VAL A 1 -2.84 -41.90 -65.71
N SER A 2 -3.88 -42.67 -65.38
CA SER A 2 -5.28 -42.23 -65.53
C SER A 2 -5.73 -41.73 -64.17
N CYS A 3 -6.07 -40.45 -64.05
CA CYS A 3 -6.70 -39.91 -62.85
C CYS A 3 -8.22 -39.96 -63.02
N PRO A 4 -8.96 -40.58 -62.09
CA PRO A 4 -10.41 -40.48 -62.09
C PRO A 4 -10.84 -39.01 -61.94
N GLN A 5 -11.93 -38.63 -62.59
CA GLN A 5 -12.43 -37.26 -62.52
C GLN A 5 -12.87 -36.92 -61.10
N PRO A 6 -12.58 -35.69 -60.61
CA PRO A 6 -13.05 -35.25 -59.31
C PRO A 6 -14.57 -35.17 -59.33
N VAL A 7 -15.23 -35.92 -58.43
CA VAL A 7 -16.67 -35.87 -58.23
C VAL A 7 -16.95 -34.86 -57.11
N ALA A 8 -17.75 -33.85 -57.43
CA ALA A 8 -18.28 -32.89 -56.47
C ALA A 8 -19.78 -33.15 -56.31
N GLU A 9 -20.16 -33.80 -55.22
CA GLU A 9 -21.55 -33.95 -54.83
C GLU A 9 -22.01 -32.64 -54.18
N ALA A 10 -22.96 -31.94 -54.80
CA ALA A 10 -23.57 -30.74 -54.24
C ALA A 10 -24.98 -31.07 -53.75
N TRP A 11 -25.28 -30.75 -52.50
CA TRP A 11 -26.60 -30.92 -51.90
C TRP A 11 -27.24 -29.56 -51.64
N ASN A 12 -28.54 -29.43 -51.89
CA ASN A 12 -29.31 -28.21 -51.64
C ASN A 12 -29.96 -28.18 -50.26
N GLU A 13 -29.79 -29.25 -49.47
CA GLU A 13 -30.38 -29.40 -48.16
C GLU A 13 -29.42 -28.89 -47.07
N PRO A 14 -29.95 -28.31 -45.97
CA PRO A 14 -29.11 -27.81 -44.88
C PRO A 14 -28.32 -28.96 -44.24
N CYS A 15 -26.99 -28.92 -44.37
CA CYS A 15 -26.08 -29.85 -43.74
C CYS A 15 -25.86 -29.46 -42.27
N VAL A 16 -26.79 -29.83 -41.40
CA VAL A 16 -26.64 -29.65 -39.96
C VAL A 16 -25.95 -30.87 -39.37
N THR A 17 -24.68 -30.71 -38.98
CA THR A 17 -23.97 -31.69 -38.16
C THR A 17 -23.97 -31.23 -36.70
N SER A 18 -24.33 -32.11 -35.79
CA SER A 18 -24.15 -31.86 -34.35
C SER A 18 -22.71 -32.21 -34.00
N CYS A 19 -21.90 -31.20 -33.73
CA CYS A 19 -20.56 -31.40 -33.16
C CYS A 19 -20.67 -31.42 -31.63
N GLY A 20 -19.78 -32.17 -30.97
CA GLY A 20 -19.67 -32.17 -29.51
C GLY A 20 -19.15 -30.82 -28.98
N ASP A 21 -19.25 -30.65 -27.66
CA ASP A 21 -18.84 -29.41 -26.99
C ASP A 21 -17.34 -29.11 -27.20
N SER A 22 -17.03 -27.84 -27.50
CA SER A 22 -15.65 -27.36 -27.56
C SER A 22 -15.17 -26.97 -26.17
N ARG A 23 -14.01 -27.48 -25.76
CA ARG A 23 -13.34 -27.16 -24.49
C ARG A 23 -12.12 -26.27 -24.75
N ALA A 24 -12.06 -25.12 -24.09
CA ALA A 24 -10.85 -24.30 -23.99
C ALA A 24 -10.38 -24.27 -22.53
N VAL A 25 -9.07 -24.44 -22.29
CA VAL A 25 -8.46 -24.32 -20.96
C VAL A 25 -7.45 -23.18 -21.01
N ILE A 26 -7.57 -22.22 -20.09
CA ILE A 26 -6.70 -21.04 -20.01
C ILE A 26 -5.86 -21.15 -18.74
N TYR A 27 -4.55 -20.91 -18.86
CA TYR A 27 -3.61 -20.84 -17.74
C TYR A 27 -3.11 -19.40 -17.58
N PRO A 28 -3.77 -18.58 -16.74
CA PRO A 28 -3.30 -17.24 -16.47
C PRO A 28 -1.99 -17.26 -15.68
N PRO A 29 -1.11 -16.26 -15.87
CA PRO A 29 0.11 -16.14 -15.07
C PRO A 29 -0.21 -15.83 -13.60
N PRO A 30 0.65 -16.25 -12.65
CA PRO A 30 0.46 -15.93 -11.24
C PRO A 30 0.63 -14.43 -11.00
N VAL A 31 -0.25 -13.84 -10.17
CA VAL A 31 -0.19 -12.44 -9.76
C VAL A 31 0.22 -12.37 -8.28
N VAL A 32 1.24 -11.56 -7.98
CA VAL A 32 1.73 -11.33 -6.61
C VAL A 32 1.32 -9.92 -6.18
N ILE A 33 0.72 -9.81 -5.00
CA ILE A 33 0.35 -8.54 -4.38
C ILE A 33 1.13 -8.39 -3.08
N THR A 34 1.90 -7.32 -2.96
CA THR A 34 2.63 -6.98 -1.73
C THR A 34 1.90 -5.85 -1.03
N PHE A 35 1.43 -6.09 0.20
CA PHE A 35 0.87 -5.06 1.04
C PHE A 35 1.98 -4.37 1.84
N PRO A 36 2.09 -3.03 1.80
CA PRO A 36 3.03 -2.33 2.66
C PRO A 36 2.66 -2.60 4.12
N GLY A 37 3.67 -2.76 4.98
CA GLY A 37 3.46 -2.92 6.42
C GLY A 37 2.76 -1.71 7.05
N PRO A 38 2.17 -1.87 8.25
CA PRO A 38 1.49 -0.78 8.93
C PRO A 38 2.47 0.36 9.25
N ILE A 39 2.08 1.59 8.93
CA ILE A 39 2.81 2.80 9.35
C ILE A 39 2.40 3.12 10.78
N LEU A 40 3.33 3.01 11.72
CA LEU A 40 3.14 3.46 13.11
C LEU A 40 3.52 4.94 13.20
N SER A 41 2.53 5.80 13.37
CA SER A 41 2.75 7.23 13.64
C SER A 41 2.54 7.52 15.12
N SER A 42 3.53 8.14 15.76
CA SER A 42 3.37 8.74 17.08
C SER A 42 3.27 10.25 16.92
N CYS A 43 2.17 10.84 17.38
CA CYS A 43 2.05 12.30 17.53
C CYS A 43 2.50 12.66 18.95
N PRO A 44 3.74 13.13 19.16
CA PRO A 44 4.15 13.54 20.50
C PRO A 44 3.26 14.72 20.91
N GLN A 45 2.56 14.58 22.04
CA GLN A 45 2.02 15.74 22.74
C GLN A 45 3.20 16.38 23.46
N GLU A 46 3.53 17.61 23.06
CA GLU A 46 4.58 18.50 23.59
C GLU A 46 5.09 18.10 24.98
N SER A 47 6.38 17.78 25.11
CA SER A 47 7.00 17.55 26.41
C SER A 47 7.74 18.80 26.85
N VAL A 48 7.27 19.47 27.91
CA VAL A 48 8.03 20.54 28.54
C VAL A 48 9.04 19.92 29.51
N VAL A 49 10.33 20.13 29.23
CA VAL A 49 11.43 19.72 30.11
C VAL A 49 11.82 20.92 30.98
N GLY A 50 11.44 20.89 32.26
CA GLY A 50 11.85 21.90 33.24
C GLY A 50 13.17 21.54 33.93
N SER A 51 14.06 22.52 34.13
CA SER A 51 15.26 22.37 34.97
C SER A 51 15.03 22.98 36.34
N SER A 52 15.27 22.24 37.41
CA SER A 52 15.26 22.78 38.78
C SER A 52 16.67 23.24 39.17
N ALA A 53 16.85 24.55 39.37
CA ALA A 53 18.03 25.07 40.05
C ALA A 53 17.95 24.71 41.54
N PRO A 54 19.06 24.34 42.20
CA PRO A 54 19.02 23.93 43.60
C PRO A 54 18.54 25.10 44.48
N ALA A 55 17.50 24.85 45.27
CA ALA A 55 17.01 25.79 46.27
C ALA A 55 18.03 25.92 47.40
N ALA A 56 18.75 27.05 47.39
CA ALA A 56 19.44 27.71 48.50
C ALA A 56 20.55 26.93 49.25
N LEU A 57 21.79 27.41 49.09
CA LEU A 57 22.82 27.32 50.12
C LEU A 57 23.44 28.71 50.32
N GLY A 58 23.08 29.35 51.43
CA GLY A 58 23.98 30.24 52.15
C GLY A 58 23.90 31.72 51.79
N ALA A 59 23.28 32.46 52.70
CA ALA A 59 23.40 33.90 52.89
C ALA A 59 24.78 34.49 52.53
N SER A 60 24.75 35.75 52.07
CA SER A 60 25.87 36.70 51.97
C SER A 60 26.44 36.93 50.58
N LEU A 61 25.69 37.58 49.68
CA LEU A 61 26.22 38.75 48.98
C LEU A 61 25.08 39.71 48.71
N ALA A 62 25.17 40.84 49.40
CA ALA A 62 24.29 41.97 49.26
C ALA A 62 24.27 42.49 47.81
N ARG A 63 23.17 43.17 47.50
CA ARG A 63 23.11 44.36 46.61
C ARG A 63 22.79 44.07 45.14
N GLY A 64 21.55 44.40 44.81
CA GLY A 64 21.22 45.04 43.54
C GLY A 64 20.37 44.21 42.59
N GLY A 65 19.22 44.76 42.23
CA GLY A 65 18.60 44.46 40.94
C GLY A 65 17.33 43.63 41.04
N SER A 66 16.22 44.32 41.23
CA SER A 66 14.92 43.92 40.72
C SER A 66 15.03 43.48 39.25
N TYR A 67 14.95 42.19 38.98
CA TYR A 67 14.57 41.69 37.66
C TYR A 67 13.51 40.62 37.86
N GLY A 68 12.26 41.08 37.83
CA GLY A 68 11.09 40.21 37.78
C GLY A 68 11.19 39.32 36.54
N TYR A 69 11.39 38.04 36.77
CA TYR A 69 11.22 37.00 35.76
C TYR A 69 9.75 36.59 35.73
N GLY A 70 8.94 37.41 35.06
CA GLY A 70 7.60 37.05 34.62
C GLY A 70 7.70 36.40 33.25
N GLY A 71 7.95 35.09 33.21
CA GLY A 71 7.88 34.27 32.01
C GLY A 71 6.89 33.14 32.28
N SER A 72 5.63 33.35 31.93
CA SER A 72 4.59 32.32 31.95
C SER A 72 4.66 31.49 30.68
N PHE A 73 4.68 30.17 30.86
CA PHE A 73 4.11 29.20 29.91
C PHE A 73 2.70 28.84 30.39
#